data_AF-A0A935FX93-F1
#
_entry.id   AF-A0A935FX93-F1
#
_cell.length_a   1.000
_cell.length_b   1.000
_cell.length_c   1.000
_cell.angle_alpha   90.00
_cell.angle_beta   90.00
_cell.angle_gamma   90.00
#
_symmetry.space_group_name_H-M   'P 1'
#
loop_
_entity.id
_entity.type
_entity.pdbx_description
1 polymer ?
#
loop_
_entity_poly.entity_id
_entity_poly.type
_entity_poly.pdbx_seq_one_letter_code
_entity_poly.pdbx_strand_id
1 'polypeptide(L)'
;MSEELLQQLLEFNRSRFFGKYRGLVTDNADATNRGRVKVQVPAVLNELEVWALPCLPYTGNNVGLYTIPEPGAGVWVEFEGGDPSYAIWTGGFWADGQLPKNEQGTEATPSLRMLRSEKGLMITFNDDSEVLTLSDENGSNIMTMEVQSGKIRMQANLKVVVEAPLIELVENSTHPLVFGDNLLQYLNQIVQTFNTHMHPGELAAGVIPVTPMTPVPPMPPATPSLLSTKVTTG
;
A
#
# COMPACT_ATOMS: atom_id res chain seq x y z
N MET A 1 44.18 -19.16 -43.80
CA MET A 1 43.92 -19.21 -42.35
C MET A 1 44.72 -20.38 -41.79
N SER A 2 45.60 -20.18 -40.81
CA SER A 2 46.35 -21.29 -40.20
C SER A 2 45.41 -22.18 -39.38
N GLU A 3 45.69 -23.48 -39.27
CA GLU A 3 44.91 -24.40 -38.43
C GLU A 3 44.86 -23.96 -36.97
N GLU A 4 45.95 -23.36 -36.48
CA GLU A 4 46.04 -22.82 -35.12
C GLU A 4 45.03 -21.69 -34.88
N LEU A 5 44.88 -20.77 -35.84
CA LEU A 5 43.89 -19.70 -35.76
C LEU A 5 42.45 -20.25 -35.81
N LEU A 6 42.21 -21.29 -36.63
CA LEU A 6 40.91 -21.96 -36.67
C LEU A 6 40.58 -22.62 -35.32
N GLN A 7 41.55 -23.33 -34.72
CA GLN A 7 41.36 -23.96 -33.41
C GLN A 7 41.06 -22.93 -32.32
N GLN A 8 41.82 -21.83 -32.27
CA GLN A 8 41.58 -20.74 -31.33
C GLN A 8 40.19 -20.12 -31.50
N LEU A 9 39.74 -19.89 -32.74
CA LEU A 9 38.40 -19.37 -33.02
C LEU A 9 37.30 -20.36 -32.62
N LEU A 10 37.51 -21.66 -32.85
CA LEU A 10 36.55 -22.70 -32.45
C LEU A 10 36.44 -22.82 -30.93
N GLU A 11 37.56 -22.73 -30.22
CA GLU A 11 37.59 -22.76 -28.75
C GLU A 11 36.93 -21.51 -28.15
N PHE A 12 37.21 -20.33 -28.70
CA PHE A 12 36.54 -19.10 -28.31
C PHE A 12 35.02 -19.19 -28.51
N ASN A 13 34.56 -19.69 -29.65
CA ASN A 13 33.13 -19.82 -29.94
C ASN A 13 32.44 -20.85 -29.03
N ARG A 14 33.12 -21.94 -28.65
CA ARG A 14 32.56 -22.97 -27.76
C ARG A 14 32.55 -22.57 -26.28
N SER A 15 33.43 -21.66 -25.88
CA SER A 15 33.59 -21.23 -24.48
C SER A 15 32.88 -19.92 -24.16
N ARG A 16 32.25 -19.28 -25.15
CA ARG A 16 31.56 -17.99 -24.99
C ARG A 16 30.06 -18.11 -25.22
N PHE A 17 29.31 -17.52 -24.29
CA PHE A 17 27.86 -17.64 -24.20
C PHE A 17 27.22 -16.25 -24.21
N PHE A 18 27.01 -15.70 -25.41
CA PHE A 18 26.49 -14.33 -25.60
C PHE A 18 24.95 -14.21 -25.54
N GLY A 19 24.24 -15.32 -25.32
CA GLY A 19 22.78 -15.34 -25.27
C GLY A 19 22.20 -15.06 -23.88
N LYS A 20 20.87 -15.13 -23.78
CA LYS A 20 20.14 -15.21 -22.51
C LYS A 20 19.79 -16.67 -22.22
N TYR A 21 20.05 -17.10 -21.00
CA TYR A 21 19.83 -18.47 -20.55
C TYR A 21 18.85 -18.49 -19.38
N ARG A 22 17.99 -19.50 -19.29
CA ARG A 22 17.10 -19.64 -18.14
C ARG A 22 17.90 -20.12 -16.94
N GLY A 23 17.81 -19.37 -15.85
CA GLY A 23 18.35 -19.72 -14.55
C GLY A 23 17.24 -19.94 -13.52
N LEU A 24 17.51 -20.81 -12.55
CA LEU A 24 16.72 -20.97 -11.35
C LEU A 24 17.50 -20.41 -10.17
N VAL A 25 16.91 -19.52 -9.39
CA VAL A 25 17.52 -19.02 -8.15
C VAL A 25 17.50 -20.11 -7.10
N THR A 26 18.66 -20.38 -6.51
CA THR A 26 18.80 -21.39 -5.44
C THR A 26 19.14 -20.77 -4.09
N ASP A 27 19.70 -19.56 -4.08
CA ASP A 27 20.00 -18.79 -2.87
C ASP A 27 20.05 -17.29 -3.19
N ASN A 28 19.66 -16.44 -2.24
CA ASN A 28 19.74 -14.98 -2.32
C ASN A 28 20.48 -14.35 -1.12
N ALA A 29 21.07 -15.15 -0.23
CA ALA A 29 21.85 -14.70 0.92
C ALA A 29 23.26 -14.19 0.51
N ASP A 30 23.31 -13.08 -0.22
CA ASP A 30 24.57 -12.50 -0.70
C ASP A 30 25.40 -11.85 0.41
N ALA A 31 26.45 -12.54 0.85
CA ALA A 31 27.40 -12.05 1.86
C ALA A 31 28.12 -10.73 1.47
N THR A 32 28.10 -10.33 0.19
CA THR A 32 28.73 -9.07 -0.26
C THR A 32 27.77 -7.88 -0.29
N ASN A 33 26.47 -8.09 -0.03
CA ASN A 33 25.44 -7.06 -0.08
C ASN A 33 25.40 -6.28 -1.42
N ARG A 34 25.57 -7.00 -2.54
CA ARG A 34 25.57 -6.43 -3.89
C ARG A 34 24.31 -6.80 -4.68
N GLY A 35 23.33 -7.44 -4.04
CA GLY A 35 22.11 -7.92 -4.70
C GLY A 35 22.36 -9.10 -5.63
N ARG A 36 23.39 -9.91 -5.35
CA ARG A 36 23.65 -11.13 -6.11
C ARG A 36 22.65 -12.22 -5.74
N VAL A 37 22.37 -13.09 -6.70
CA VAL A 37 21.65 -14.34 -6.46
C VAL A 37 22.50 -15.51 -6.93
N LYS A 38 22.41 -16.63 -6.21
CA LYS A 38 22.99 -17.88 -6.64
C LYS A 38 22.01 -18.56 -7.59
N VAL A 39 22.48 -18.92 -8.77
CA VAL A 39 21.65 -19.46 -9.84
C VAL A 39 22.22 -20.74 -10.39
N GLN A 40 21.33 -21.66 -10.74
CA GLN A 40 21.63 -22.81 -11.57
C GLN A 40 21.23 -22.50 -13.01
N VAL A 41 22.13 -22.74 -13.97
CA VAL A 41 21.89 -22.49 -15.42
C VAL A 41 22.16 -23.76 -16.21
N PRO A 42 21.20 -24.69 -16.31
CA PRO A 42 21.46 -26.02 -16.86
C PRO A 42 22.00 -26.02 -18.29
N ALA A 43 21.56 -25.07 -19.12
CA ALA A 43 21.97 -24.98 -20.53
C ALA A 43 23.46 -24.62 -20.74
N VAL A 44 24.15 -24.11 -19.72
CA VAL A 44 25.55 -23.64 -19.81
C VAL A 44 26.44 -24.31 -18.76
N LEU A 45 25.93 -24.46 -17.54
CA LEU A 45 26.68 -24.87 -16.36
C LEU A 45 26.30 -26.27 -15.85
N ASN A 46 25.31 -26.93 -16.46
CA ASN A 46 24.74 -28.19 -16.00
C ASN A 46 24.24 -28.08 -14.53
N GLU A 47 24.92 -28.75 -13.60
CA GLU A 47 24.59 -28.77 -12.17
C GLU A 47 25.36 -27.73 -11.36
N LEU A 48 26.33 -27.02 -11.97
CA LEU A 48 27.11 -26.01 -11.28
C LEU A 48 26.26 -24.77 -11.03
N GLU A 49 26.33 -24.27 -9.79
CA GLU A 49 25.72 -23.02 -9.38
C GLU A 49 26.76 -21.89 -9.34
N VAL A 50 26.33 -20.68 -9.73
CA VAL A 50 27.19 -19.49 -9.72
C VAL A 50 26.47 -18.30 -9.12
N TRP A 51 27.22 -17.38 -8.52
CA TRP A 51 26.68 -16.10 -8.07
C TRP A 51 26.59 -15.14 -9.26
N ALA A 52 25.38 -14.68 -9.57
CA ALA A 52 25.12 -13.74 -10.64
C ALA A 52 24.94 -12.32 -10.10
N LEU A 53 25.56 -11.33 -10.76
CA LEU A 53 25.39 -9.91 -10.47
C LEU A 53 24.05 -9.38 -11.01
N PRO A 54 23.42 -8.40 -10.34
CA PRO A 54 22.16 -7.83 -10.82
C PRO A 54 22.34 -6.87 -12.00
N CYS A 55 21.51 -7.01 -13.03
CA CYS A 55 21.26 -6.02 -14.07
C CYS A 55 19.86 -5.41 -13.86
N LEU A 56 19.77 -4.43 -12.95
CA LEU A 56 18.52 -3.82 -12.51
C LEU A 56 18.25 -2.49 -13.23
N PRO A 57 16.97 -2.10 -13.42
CA PRO A 57 16.60 -0.90 -14.18
C PRO A 57 16.98 0.42 -13.49
N TYR A 58 17.18 0.44 -12.18
CA TYR A 58 17.56 1.64 -11.44
C TYR A 58 18.46 1.29 -10.26
N THR A 59 19.70 1.80 -10.27
CA THR A 59 20.73 1.57 -9.24
C THR A 59 21.60 2.82 -9.05
N GLY A 60 22.24 2.95 -7.88
CA GLY A 60 23.18 4.04 -7.58
C GLY A 60 23.47 4.15 -6.09
N ASN A 61 24.28 5.14 -5.70
CA ASN A 61 24.56 5.41 -4.28
C ASN A 61 23.29 5.92 -3.58
N ASN A 62 22.74 5.13 -2.65
CA ASN A 62 21.52 5.42 -1.89
C ASN A 62 20.24 5.64 -2.75
N VAL A 63 20.18 5.02 -3.93
CA VAL A 63 19.02 5.07 -4.84
C VAL A 63 18.87 3.74 -5.59
N GLY A 64 17.63 3.39 -5.97
CA GLY A 64 17.40 2.25 -6.87
C GLY A 64 16.08 1.53 -6.65
N LEU A 65 15.85 0.51 -7.49
CA LEU A 65 14.79 -0.48 -7.32
C LEU A 65 15.42 -1.77 -6.80
N TYR A 66 15.28 -2.04 -5.50
CA TYR A 66 15.84 -3.22 -4.84
C TYR A 66 14.78 -4.31 -4.66
N THR A 67 14.65 -5.18 -5.66
CA THR A 67 13.72 -6.31 -5.64
C THR A 67 14.47 -7.58 -6.03
N ILE A 68 15.00 -8.29 -5.04
CA ILE A 68 15.80 -9.50 -5.26
C ILE A 68 14.86 -10.71 -5.32
N PRO A 69 14.95 -11.56 -6.37
CA PRO A 69 14.14 -12.76 -6.46
C PRO A 69 14.43 -13.76 -5.33
N GLU A 70 13.40 -14.48 -4.90
CA GLU A 70 13.51 -15.55 -3.90
C GLU A 70 14.03 -16.86 -4.51
N PRO A 71 14.60 -17.78 -3.71
CA PRO A 71 14.86 -19.15 -4.13
C PRO A 71 13.62 -19.80 -4.77
N GLY A 72 13.82 -20.45 -5.91
CA GLY A 72 12.77 -21.02 -6.74
C GLY A 72 12.25 -20.10 -7.85
N ALA A 73 12.65 -18.82 -7.87
CA ALA A 73 12.29 -17.90 -8.95
C ALA A 73 13.07 -18.18 -10.25
N GLY A 74 12.38 -18.06 -11.39
CA GLY A 74 13.00 -18.09 -12.71
C GLY A 74 13.58 -16.74 -13.09
N VAL A 75 14.85 -16.72 -13.51
CA VAL A 75 15.56 -15.50 -13.95
C VAL A 75 16.25 -15.71 -15.28
N TRP A 76 16.42 -14.64 -16.06
CA TRP A 76 17.31 -14.69 -17.21
C TRP A 76 18.73 -14.42 -16.77
N VAL A 77 19.67 -15.25 -17.25
CA VAL A 77 21.09 -15.17 -16.95
C VAL A 77 21.87 -14.88 -18.23
N GLU A 78 22.81 -13.96 -18.10
CA GLU A 78 23.78 -13.53 -19.12
C GLU A 78 25.18 -13.65 -18.54
N PHE A 79 26.19 -13.55 -19.40
CA PHE A 79 27.59 -13.69 -19.01
C PHE A 79 28.39 -12.51 -19.55
N GLU A 80 29.11 -11.77 -18.69
CA GLU A 80 29.92 -10.62 -19.10
C GLU A 80 30.94 -11.06 -20.16
N GLY A 81 30.87 -10.47 -21.36
CA GLY A 81 31.72 -10.88 -22.48
C GLY A 81 31.57 -12.35 -22.90
N GLY A 82 30.46 -12.99 -22.52
CA GLY A 82 30.18 -14.41 -22.75
C GLY A 82 30.92 -15.37 -21.82
N ASP A 83 31.64 -14.90 -20.80
CA ASP A 83 32.42 -15.75 -19.89
C ASP A 83 31.55 -16.30 -18.74
N PRO A 84 31.36 -17.64 -18.62
CA PRO A 84 30.55 -18.26 -17.57
C PRO A 84 30.96 -17.92 -16.13
N SER A 85 32.19 -17.45 -15.93
CA SER A 85 32.72 -17.04 -14.62
C SER A 85 32.13 -15.71 -14.12
N TYR A 86 31.54 -14.91 -15.02
CA TYR A 86 30.99 -13.58 -14.75
C TYR A 86 29.49 -13.55 -15.08
N ALA A 87 28.73 -14.31 -14.31
CA ALA A 87 27.27 -14.37 -14.48
C ALA A 87 26.59 -13.07 -14.05
N ILE A 88 25.54 -12.70 -14.80
CA ILE A 88 24.65 -11.57 -14.54
C ILE A 88 23.22 -12.10 -14.62
N TRP A 89 22.34 -11.68 -13.72
CA TRP A 89 20.92 -11.94 -13.83
C TRP A 89 20.18 -10.67 -14.25
N THR A 90 19.22 -10.82 -15.17
CA THR A 90 18.52 -9.70 -15.80
C THR A 90 17.03 -10.00 -15.84
N GLY A 91 16.32 -9.54 -14.81
CA GLY A 91 14.88 -9.73 -14.70
C GLY A 91 14.45 -11.18 -14.44
N GLY A 92 13.14 -11.35 -14.25
CA GLY A 92 12.50 -12.63 -13.96
C GLY A 92 11.56 -13.08 -15.06
N PHE A 93 11.15 -14.34 -14.99
CA PHE A 93 10.02 -14.87 -15.75
C PHE A 93 9.14 -15.73 -14.84
N TRP A 94 7.85 -15.74 -15.11
CA TRP A 94 6.92 -16.61 -14.41
C TRP A 94 6.88 -17.99 -15.07
N ALA A 95 6.96 -19.05 -14.26
CA ALA A 95 6.54 -20.37 -14.67
C ALA A 95 5.01 -20.53 -14.57
N ASP A 96 4.51 -21.68 -14.98
CA ASP A 96 3.08 -21.99 -14.95
C ASP A 96 2.50 -21.79 -13.54
N GLY A 97 1.46 -20.97 -13.42
CA GLY A 97 0.78 -20.68 -12.15
C GLY A 97 1.53 -19.75 -11.20
N GLN A 98 2.63 -19.12 -11.62
CA GLN A 98 3.41 -18.22 -10.75
C GLN A 98 3.02 -16.73 -10.88
N LEU A 99 2.02 -16.40 -11.71
CA LEU A 99 1.56 -15.01 -11.80
C LEU A 99 1.07 -14.52 -10.44
N PRO A 100 1.38 -13.25 -10.07
CA PRO A 100 0.93 -12.70 -8.81
C PRO A 100 -0.59 -12.58 -8.80
N LYS A 101 -1.17 -12.74 -7.61
CA LYS A 101 -2.60 -12.64 -7.35
C LYS A 101 -2.87 -11.46 -6.41
N ASN A 102 -3.97 -10.75 -6.64
CA ASN A 102 -4.41 -9.71 -5.72
C ASN A 102 -5.00 -10.32 -4.42
N GLU A 103 -5.50 -9.47 -3.53
CA GLU A 103 -6.10 -9.86 -2.25
C GLU A 103 -7.37 -10.71 -2.38
N GLN A 104 -7.96 -10.76 -3.58
CA GLN A 104 -9.14 -11.56 -3.91
C GLN A 104 -8.76 -12.89 -4.59
N GLY A 105 -7.46 -13.18 -4.74
CA GLY A 105 -6.98 -14.37 -5.43
C GLY A 105 -7.07 -14.28 -6.96
N THR A 106 -7.33 -13.10 -7.51
CA THR A 106 -7.39 -12.85 -8.97
C THR A 106 -5.97 -12.65 -9.51
N GLU A 107 -5.61 -13.43 -10.53
CA GLU A 107 -4.31 -13.31 -11.20
C GLU A 107 -4.17 -11.97 -11.93
N ALA A 108 -2.94 -11.47 -12.00
CA ALA A 108 -2.62 -10.29 -12.77
C ALA A 108 -3.02 -10.46 -14.25
N THR A 109 -3.57 -9.39 -14.81
CA THR A 109 -4.00 -9.30 -16.21
C THR A 109 -3.43 -8.00 -16.82
N PRO A 110 -3.55 -7.78 -18.14
CA PRO A 110 -3.15 -6.50 -18.74
C PRO A 110 -3.86 -5.28 -18.15
N SER A 111 -5.09 -5.43 -17.64
CA SER A 111 -5.86 -4.39 -16.95
C SER A 111 -5.60 -4.36 -15.43
N LEU A 112 -5.26 -5.50 -14.82
CA LEU A 112 -4.91 -5.63 -13.41
C LEU A 112 -3.39 -5.79 -13.24
N ARG A 113 -2.69 -4.65 -13.11
CA ARG A 113 -1.25 -4.61 -12.91
C ARG A 113 -0.93 -4.59 -11.42
N MET A 114 0.09 -5.31 -10.98
CA MET A 114 0.46 -5.32 -9.57
C MET A 114 1.94 -5.56 -9.34
N LEU A 115 2.43 -5.03 -8.22
CA LEU A 115 3.67 -5.41 -7.58
C LEU A 115 3.31 -6.14 -6.29
N ARG A 116 3.74 -7.40 -6.14
CA ARG A 116 3.44 -8.26 -5.00
C ARG A 116 4.73 -8.85 -4.44
N SER A 117 4.92 -8.72 -3.12
CA SER A 117 6.00 -9.39 -2.38
C SER A 117 5.66 -10.83 -2.01
N GLU A 118 6.65 -11.61 -1.57
CA GLU A 118 6.47 -13.01 -1.14
C GLU A 118 5.44 -13.16 0.00
N LYS A 119 5.41 -12.20 0.93
CA LYS A 119 4.43 -12.16 2.05
C LYS A 119 3.10 -11.50 1.68
N GLY A 120 2.85 -11.29 0.38
CA GLY A 120 1.58 -10.79 -0.13
C GLY A 120 1.32 -9.29 0.08
N LEU A 121 2.31 -8.49 0.49
CA LEU A 121 2.19 -7.02 0.43
C LEU A 121 2.13 -6.60 -1.04
N MET A 122 1.17 -5.75 -1.39
CA MET A 122 0.91 -5.43 -2.79
C MET A 122 0.54 -3.97 -3.06
N ILE A 123 0.88 -3.54 -4.26
CA ILE A 123 0.43 -2.31 -4.91
C ILE A 123 -0.23 -2.72 -6.22
N THR A 124 -1.48 -2.34 -6.42
CA THR A 124 -2.29 -2.80 -7.55
C THR A 124 -2.93 -1.62 -8.28
N PHE A 125 -2.99 -1.72 -9.60
CA PHE A 125 -3.62 -0.76 -10.52
C PHE A 125 -4.63 -1.55 -11.37
N ASN A 126 -5.91 -1.21 -11.25
CA ASN A 126 -6.96 -1.82 -12.04
C ASN A 126 -7.54 -0.78 -13.00
N ASP A 127 -7.31 -0.96 -14.30
CA ASP A 127 -7.80 -0.06 -15.34
C ASP A 127 -9.30 -0.25 -15.61
N ASP A 128 -9.86 -1.45 -15.40
CA ASP A 128 -11.27 -1.74 -15.68
C ASP A 128 -12.19 -1.06 -14.66
N SER A 129 -11.80 -1.09 -13.38
CA SER A 129 -12.52 -0.40 -12.30
C SER A 129 -11.98 0.99 -11.98
N GLU A 130 -10.86 1.38 -12.59
CA GLU A 130 -10.10 2.60 -12.30
C GLU A 130 -9.83 2.78 -10.79
N VAL A 131 -9.26 1.73 -10.18
CA VAL A 131 -8.93 1.70 -8.75
C VAL A 131 -7.43 1.44 -8.55
N LEU A 132 -6.80 2.29 -7.72
CA LEU A 132 -5.48 2.04 -7.17
C LEU A 132 -5.63 1.46 -5.76
N THR A 133 -4.87 0.40 -5.46
CA THR A 133 -4.97 -0.31 -4.18
C THR A 133 -3.58 -0.53 -3.57
N LEU A 134 -3.47 -0.29 -2.27
CA LEU A 134 -2.37 -0.74 -1.41
C LEU A 134 -2.96 -1.72 -0.39
N SER A 135 -2.50 -2.96 -0.35
CA SER A 135 -3.08 -3.98 0.52
C SER A 135 -2.07 -4.99 1.07
N ASP A 136 -2.45 -5.62 2.18
CA ASP A 136 -1.88 -6.90 2.60
C ASP A 136 -2.51 -8.07 1.84
N GLU A 137 -1.99 -9.28 2.08
CA GLU A 137 -2.39 -10.50 1.36
C GLU A 137 -3.90 -10.75 1.36
N ASN A 138 -4.59 -10.38 2.44
CA ASN A 138 -6.00 -10.72 2.67
C ASN A 138 -6.94 -9.51 2.56
N GLY A 139 -6.43 -8.33 2.21
CA GLY A 139 -7.20 -7.08 2.19
C GLY A 139 -7.71 -6.63 3.55
N SER A 140 -7.12 -7.13 4.65
CA SER A 140 -7.50 -6.74 6.02
C SER A 140 -7.04 -5.33 6.36
N ASN A 141 -5.89 -4.95 5.83
CA ASN A 141 -5.39 -3.59 5.79
C ASN A 141 -5.32 -3.17 4.33
N ILE A 142 -6.12 -2.17 3.95
CA ILE A 142 -6.28 -1.75 2.56
C ILE A 142 -6.51 -0.25 2.46
N MET A 143 -5.83 0.36 1.51
CA MET A 143 -6.08 1.73 1.07
C MET A 143 -6.44 1.72 -0.41
N THR A 144 -7.53 2.39 -0.78
CA THR A 144 -7.96 2.49 -2.17
C THR A 144 -8.16 3.93 -2.59
N MET A 145 -7.89 4.20 -3.86
CA MET A 145 -8.31 5.40 -4.58
C MET A 145 -9.20 4.94 -5.74
N GLU A 146 -10.49 5.22 -5.62
CA GLU A 146 -11.49 4.90 -6.63
C GLU A 146 -11.77 6.15 -7.48
N VAL A 147 -11.28 6.15 -8.73
CA VAL A 147 -11.30 7.35 -9.59
C VAL A 147 -12.73 7.69 -10.01
N GLN A 148 -13.51 6.70 -10.44
CA GLN A 148 -14.88 6.90 -10.93
C GLN A 148 -15.81 7.49 -9.88
N SER A 149 -15.65 7.07 -8.61
CA SER A 149 -16.46 7.56 -7.49
C SER A 149 -15.84 8.77 -6.79
N GLY A 150 -14.61 9.16 -7.14
CA GLY A 150 -13.86 10.22 -6.48
C GLY A 150 -13.58 9.93 -5.00
N LYS A 151 -13.47 8.66 -4.60
CA LYS A 151 -13.41 8.23 -3.20
C LYS A 151 -12.05 7.65 -2.85
N ILE A 152 -11.44 8.16 -1.77
CA ILE A 152 -10.27 7.54 -1.13
C ILE A 152 -10.75 6.85 0.14
N ARG A 153 -10.35 5.59 0.34
CA ARG A 153 -10.72 4.78 1.51
C ARG A 153 -9.47 4.26 2.19
N MET A 154 -9.43 4.34 3.52
CA MET A 154 -8.42 3.70 4.35
C MET A 154 -9.13 2.77 5.33
N GLN A 155 -8.82 1.48 5.27
CA GLN A 155 -9.33 0.46 6.18
C GLN A 155 -8.14 -0.24 6.85
N ALA A 156 -8.20 -0.36 8.17
CA ALA A 156 -7.27 -1.15 8.95
C ALA A 156 -8.04 -2.15 9.81
N ASN A 157 -7.44 -3.31 10.07
CA ASN A 157 -8.09 -4.36 10.88
C ASN A 157 -8.27 -3.95 12.35
N LEU A 158 -7.34 -3.16 12.90
CA LEU A 158 -7.34 -2.83 14.32
C LEU A 158 -7.40 -1.32 14.59
N LYS A 159 -6.49 -0.55 14.01
CA LYS A 159 -6.33 0.87 14.33
C LYS A 159 -5.67 1.61 13.18
N VAL A 160 -6.15 2.83 12.91
CA VAL A 160 -5.43 3.83 12.10
C VAL A 160 -4.87 4.88 13.05
N VAL A 161 -3.58 5.19 12.92
CA VAL A 161 -2.90 6.24 13.71
C VAL A 161 -2.39 7.30 12.74
N VAL A 162 -2.74 8.56 13.01
CA VAL A 162 -2.23 9.73 12.28
C VAL A 162 -1.45 10.57 13.28
N GLU A 163 -0.15 10.70 13.07
CA GLU A 163 0.75 11.42 13.96
C GLU A 163 1.47 12.52 13.18
N ALA A 164 1.28 13.77 13.61
CA ALA A 164 1.96 14.93 13.08
C ALA A 164 1.90 16.07 14.12
N PRO A 165 2.85 17.03 14.09
CA PRO A 165 2.76 18.25 14.91
C PRO A 165 1.47 19.06 14.67
N LEU A 166 0.92 19.00 13.45
CA LEU A 166 -0.35 19.60 13.05
C LEU A 166 -1.06 18.64 12.09
N ILE A 167 -2.35 18.38 12.32
CA ILE A 167 -3.19 17.57 11.44
C ILE A 167 -4.30 18.47 10.90
N GLU A 168 -4.33 18.65 9.59
CA GLU A 168 -5.40 19.34 8.86
C GLU A 168 -6.11 18.32 7.97
N LEU A 169 -7.40 18.08 8.24
CA LEU A 169 -8.17 17.06 7.53
C LEU A 169 -9.05 17.65 6.42
N VAL A 170 -9.26 18.96 6.41
CA VAL A 170 -10.06 19.65 5.41
C VAL A 170 -9.53 21.07 5.21
N GLU A 171 -9.37 21.48 3.94
CA GLU A 171 -9.12 22.86 3.54
C GLU A 171 -10.42 23.46 2.95
N ASN A 172 -10.77 24.71 3.27
CA ASN A 172 -11.99 25.38 2.79
C ASN A 172 -13.30 24.63 3.10
N SER A 173 -13.36 23.94 4.25
CA SER A 173 -14.61 23.35 4.72
C SER A 173 -15.65 24.45 4.95
N THR A 174 -16.90 24.16 4.59
CA THR A 174 -18.03 25.05 4.91
C THR A 174 -18.42 24.94 6.39
N HIS A 175 -17.95 23.91 7.11
CA HIS A 175 -18.23 23.66 8.54
C HIS A 175 -16.99 23.08 9.26
N PRO A 176 -16.78 23.39 10.56
CA PRO A 176 -15.67 22.84 11.32
C PRO A 176 -15.82 21.32 11.56
N LEU A 177 -14.69 20.66 11.76
CA LEU A 177 -14.59 19.23 12.06
C LEU A 177 -14.83 19.02 13.56
N VAL A 178 -16.08 18.77 14.00
CA VAL A 178 -16.42 18.63 15.44
C VAL A 178 -17.22 17.35 15.71
N PHE A 179 -16.85 16.68 16.81
CA PHE A 179 -17.38 15.46 17.43
C PHE A 179 -18.89 15.18 17.27
N GLY A 180 -19.28 14.53 16.15
CA GLY A 180 -20.45 13.65 15.96
C GLY A 180 -21.74 13.86 16.77
N ASP A 181 -22.47 12.77 17.01
CA ASP A 181 -23.76 12.75 17.73
C ASP A 181 -23.67 13.22 19.18
N ASN A 182 -22.49 13.12 19.81
CA ASN A 182 -22.27 13.51 21.20
C ASN A 182 -22.42 15.02 21.42
N LEU A 183 -21.97 15.86 20.48
CA LEU A 183 -22.20 17.30 20.58
C LEU A 183 -23.68 17.64 20.42
N LEU A 184 -24.36 16.98 19.46
CA LEU A 184 -25.81 17.18 19.28
C LEU A 184 -26.61 16.70 20.50
N GLN A 185 -26.22 15.57 21.10
CA GLN A 185 -26.81 15.06 22.33
C GLN A 185 -26.58 16.01 23.49
N TYR A 186 -25.37 16.55 23.64
CA TYR A 186 -25.03 17.55 24.67
C TYR A 186 -25.86 18.83 24.49
N LEU A 187 -25.96 19.36 23.27
CA LEU A 187 -26.77 20.54 22.99
C LEU A 187 -28.25 20.28 23.27
N ASN A 188 -28.78 19.12 22.89
CA ASN A 188 -30.17 18.75 23.19
C ASN A 188 -30.42 18.54 24.69
N GLN A 189 -29.45 18.00 25.45
CA GLN A 189 -29.55 17.90 26.91
C GLN A 189 -29.58 19.28 27.59
N ILE A 190 -28.80 20.24 27.10
CA ILE A 190 -28.86 21.63 27.59
C ILE A 190 -30.23 22.23 27.30
N VAL A 191 -30.73 22.11 26.06
CA VAL A 191 -32.05 22.64 25.69
C VAL A 191 -33.15 22.00 26.53
N GLN A 192 -33.09 20.69 26.74
CA GLN A 192 -34.06 19.99 27.56
C GLN A 192 -34.01 20.46 29.01
N THR A 193 -32.81 20.60 29.58
CA THR A 193 -32.62 21.07 30.97
C THR A 193 -33.12 22.50 31.13
N PHE A 194 -32.88 23.38 30.16
CA PHE A 194 -33.42 24.73 30.17
C PHE A 194 -34.95 24.73 30.10
N ASN A 195 -35.53 23.93 29.20
CA ASN A 195 -36.99 23.88 29.01
C ASN A 195 -37.73 23.23 30.18
N THR A 196 -37.07 22.38 30.96
CA THR A 196 -37.65 21.75 32.17
C THR A 196 -37.24 22.45 33.47
N HIS A 197 -36.32 23.41 33.41
CA HIS A 197 -35.90 24.19 34.57
C HIS A 197 -37.01 25.13 35.02
N MET A 198 -37.28 25.12 36.33
CA MET A 198 -38.23 26.02 36.98
C MET A 198 -37.59 26.66 38.22
N HIS A 199 -37.88 27.93 38.45
CA HIS A 199 -37.53 28.60 39.71
C HIS A 199 -38.57 28.26 40.78
N PRO A 200 -38.17 27.89 42.01
CA PRO A 200 -39.09 27.82 43.13
C PRO A 200 -39.75 29.19 43.36
N GLY A 201 -41.08 29.22 43.54
CA GLY A 201 -41.78 30.45 43.89
C GLY A 201 -41.43 30.88 45.32
N GLU A 202 -40.86 32.06 45.48
CA GLU A 202 -40.63 32.65 46.80
C GLU A 202 -41.83 33.52 47.23
N LEU A 203 -42.25 33.37 48.49
CA LEU A 203 -43.26 34.26 49.08
C LEU A 203 -42.57 35.54 49.55
N ALA A 204 -43.07 36.71 49.14
CA ALA A 204 -42.63 37.96 49.73
C ALA A 204 -43.01 37.96 51.23
N ALA A 205 -42.00 38.16 52.09
CA ALA A 205 -42.13 38.07 53.54
C ALA A 205 -42.75 36.75 54.06
N GLY A 206 -42.62 35.64 53.31
CA GLY A 206 -43.08 34.31 53.72
C GLY A 206 -44.59 34.08 53.68
N VAL A 207 -45.39 35.08 53.32
CA VAL A 207 -46.86 35.01 53.36
C VAL A 207 -47.57 35.68 52.17
N ILE A 208 -46.88 36.51 51.40
CA ILE A 208 -47.49 37.22 50.26
C ILE A 208 -47.06 36.55 48.95
N PRO A 209 -48.00 36.04 48.13
CA PRO A 209 -47.68 35.54 46.80
C PRO A 209 -47.10 36.67 45.94
N VAL A 210 -45.87 36.52 45.45
CA VAL A 210 -45.36 37.40 44.40
C VAL A 210 -45.96 36.98 43.07
N THR A 211 -46.23 37.93 42.18
CA THR A 211 -46.69 37.62 40.83
C THR A 211 -45.67 36.73 40.13
N PRO A 212 -46.05 35.55 39.62
CA PRO A 212 -45.13 34.66 38.92
C PRO A 212 -44.45 35.40 37.76
N MET A 213 -43.15 35.17 37.59
CA MET A 213 -42.44 35.66 36.41
C MET A 213 -43.10 35.06 35.16
N THR A 214 -43.32 35.88 34.14
CA THR A 214 -43.85 35.41 32.85
C THR A 214 -42.93 34.33 32.27
N PRO A 215 -43.46 33.14 31.89
CA PRO A 215 -42.66 32.06 31.36
C PRO A 215 -41.83 32.51 30.15
N VAL A 216 -40.55 32.18 30.15
CA VAL A 216 -39.70 32.39 28.98
C VAL A 216 -40.13 31.38 27.89
N PRO A 217 -40.21 31.79 26.61
CA PRO A 217 -40.51 30.87 25.52
C PRO A 217 -39.52 29.68 25.48
N PRO A 218 -39.98 28.47 25.14
CA PRO A 218 -39.10 27.30 25.05
C PRO A 218 -37.97 27.54 24.05
N MET A 219 -36.75 27.15 24.43
CA MET A 219 -35.62 27.14 23.51
C MET A 219 -35.83 26.02 22.48
N PRO A 220 -35.66 26.29 21.17
CA PRO A 220 -35.80 25.25 20.15
C PRO A 220 -34.71 24.19 20.31
N PRO A 221 -35.02 22.89 20.05
CA PRO A 221 -34.03 21.82 20.09
C PRO A 221 -32.91 22.06 19.08
N ALA A 222 -31.72 21.55 19.40
CA ALA A 222 -30.60 21.58 18.48
C ALA A 222 -30.94 20.72 17.26
N THR A 223 -30.97 21.34 16.09
CA THR A 223 -31.32 20.68 14.84
C THR A 223 -30.09 20.01 14.22
N PRO A 224 -30.26 18.95 13.41
CA PRO A 224 -29.15 18.32 12.67
C PRO A 224 -28.41 19.29 11.73
N SER A 225 -28.99 20.44 11.40
CA SER A 225 -28.30 21.51 10.68
C SER A 225 -27.14 22.14 11.46
N LEU A 226 -27.01 21.86 12.76
CA LEU A 226 -25.87 22.23 13.60
C LEU A 226 -24.74 21.19 13.55
N LEU A 227 -25.01 19.99 13.03
CA LEU A 227 -24.00 18.98 12.75
C LEU A 227 -23.32 19.26 11.42
N SER A 228 -22.03 18.93 11.33
CA SER A 228 -21.29 19.04 10.07
C SER A 228 -21.84 18.04 9.05
N THR A 229 -22.39 18.53 7.94
CA THR A 229 -22.84 17.69 6.81
C THR A 229 -21.70 17.09 5.98
N LYS A 230 -20.44 17.43 6.31
CA LYS A 230 -19.22 16.99 5.60
C LYS A 230 -18.42 15.92 6.33
N VAL A 231 -18.71 15.66 7.61
CA VAL A 231 -17.98 14.66 8.41
C VAL A 231 -18.99 13.82 9.18
N THR A 232 -19.37 12.70 8.59
CA THR A 232 -20.12 11.65 9.27
C THR A 232 -19.13 10.71 9.92
N THR A 233 -19.11 10.63 11.25
CA THR A 233 -18.68 9.42 11.93
C THR A 233 -19.83 8.43 11.81
N GLY A 234 -19.65 7.41 10.96
CA GLY A 234 -20.53 6.24 10.97
C GLY A 234 -20.31 5.38 12.20
#